data_AF-A0A7V6APU6-F1
#
_entry.id   AF-A0A7V6APU6-F1
#
_cell.length_a   1.000
_cell.length_b   1.000
_cell.length_c   1.000
_cell.angle_alpha   90.00
_cell.angle_beta   90.00
_cell.angle_gamma   90.00
#
_symmetry.space_group_name_H-M   'P 1'
#
loop_
_entity.id
_entity.type
_entity.pdbx_description
1 polymer ?
#
loop_
_entity_poly.entity_id
_entity_poly.type
_entity_poly.pdbx_seq_one_letter_code
_entity_poly.pdbx_strand_id
1 'polypeptide(L)'
;MTKIAFVFLILATAILSQQVEPFTPGEGLAIEIYDEVLPLLIAAEPLIEDIEDIEVDFDDIIAVAEENEIEIEPIREAILSDPYMARWTVTKLKVYSEDNLGLAKGAKEPELKSAHIKAGTEALKHAHILETLIDSWAPEEE
;
A
#
# COMPACT_ATOMS: atom_id res chain seq x y z
N MET A 1 14.63 16.89 4.09
CA MET A 1 13.98 16.65 5.40
C MET A 1 12.48 16.68 5.20
N THR A 2 11.88 15.57 4.79
CA THR A 2 10.42 15.44 4.59
C THR A 2 9.97 13.98 4.41
N LYS A 3 10.74 12.98 4.86
CA LYS A 3 10.35 11.56 4.70
C LYS A 3 9.47 11.02 5.84
N ILE A 4 9.32 11.77 6.94
CA ILE A 4 8.61 11.32 8.15
C ILE A 4 7.11 11.73 8.16
N ALA A 5 6.68 12.64 7.28
CA ALA A 5 5.35 13.24 7.39
C ALA A 5 4.19 12.34 6.93
N PHE A 6 4.43 11.36 6.04
CA PHE A 6 3.34 10.55 5.47
C PHE A 6 3.00 9.32 6.33
N VAL A 7 4.00 8.69 6.96
CA VAL A 7 3.80 7.64 7.97
C VAL A 7 2.96 8.15 9.15
N PHE A 8 3.06 9.45 9.48
CA PHE A 8 2.24 10.08 10.51
C PHE A 8 0.78 10.31 10.12
N LEU A 9 0.42 10.36 8.83
CA LEU A 9 -0.94 10.68 8.41
C LEU A 9 -1.89 9.46 8.50
N ILE A 10 -1.37 8.25 8.27
CA ILE A 10 -2.09 7.00 8.53
C ILE A 10 -2.24 6.77 10.05
N LEU A 11 -1.30 7.28 10.86
CA LEU A 11 -1.34 7.16 12.32
C LEU A 11 -2.28 8.17 13.02
N ALA A 12 -2.48 9.37 12.45
CA ALA A 12 -3.08 10.48 13.20
C ALA A 12 -4.58 10.34 13.50
N THR A 13 -5.33 9.52 12.75
CA THR A 13 -6.77 9.29 13.02
C THR A 13 -7.03 8.26 14.12
N ALA A 14 -6.02 7.49 14.55
CA ALA A 14 -6.15 6.47 15.60
C ALA A 14 -5.78 6.99 17.01
N ILE A 15 -5.30 8.23 17.15
CA ILE A 15 -4.67 8.73 18.40
C ILE A 15 -5.70 9.22 19.45
N LEU A 16 -7.01 9.17 19.17
CA LEU A 16 -8.01 9.35 20.23
C LEU A 16 -8.39 8.00 20.86
N SER A 17 -7.57 7.56 21.82
CA SER A 17 -7.91 6.62 22.91
C SER A 17 -7.61 5.12 22.75
N GLN A 18 -6.83 4.66 21.77
CA GLN A 18 -6.35 3.27 21.78
C GLN A 18 -4.90 3.19 22.30
N GLN A 19 -4.67 2.31 23.27
CA GLN A 19 -3.32 1.85 23.61
C GLN A 19 -2.68 1.32 22.32
N VAL A 20 -1.65 1.99 21.82
CA VAL A 20 -0.88 1.50 20.68
C VAL A 20 -0.10 0.29 21.18
N GLU A 21 -0.58 -0.92 20.88
CA GLU A 21 0.21 -2.13 21.10
C GLU A 21 1.52 -2.00 20.31
N PRO A 22 2.67 -2.35 20.91
CA PRO A 22 3.92 -2.39 20.17
C PRO A 22 3.79 -3.41 19.05
N PHE A 23 4.25 -3.05 17.85
CA PHE A 23 4.30 -3.96 16.71
C PHE A 23 5.06 -5.23 17.10
N THR A 24 4.52 -6.38 16.72
CA THR A 24 5.30 -7.62 16.72
C THR A 24 6.45 -7.50 15.71
N PRO A 25 7.55 -8.26 15.85
CA PRO A 25 8.66 -8.20 14.89
C PRO A 25 8.25 -8.43 13.43
N GLY A 26 7.23 -9.26 13.17
CA GLY A 26 6.69 -9.45 11.82
C GLY A 26 5.99 -8.20 11.28
N GLU A 27 5.21 -7.52 12.11
CA GLU A 27 4.55 -6.26 11.72
C GLU A 27 5.56 -5.14 11.43
N GLY A 28 6.72 -5.14 12.12
CA GLY A 28 7.83 -4.25 11.80
C GLY A 28 8.41 -4.49 10.41
N LEU A 29 8.66 -5.75 10.07
CA LEU A 29 9.19 -6.12 8.75
C LEU A 29 8.21 -5.79 7.62
N ALA A 30 6.91 -6.01 7.84
CA ALA A 30 5.87 -5.62 6.88
C ALA A 30 5.87 -4.11 6.56
N ILE A 31 6.13 -3.27 7.57
CA ILE A 31 6.28 -1.81 7.40
C ILE A 31 7.55 -1.49 6.62
N GLU A 32 8.67 -2.13 6.93
CA GLU A 32 9.95 -1.92 6.22
C GLU A 32 9.83 -2.29 4.73
N ILE A 33 9.17 -3.42 4.42
CA ILE A 33 8.86 -3.80 3.03
C ILE A 33 7.99 -2.74 2.38
N TYR A 34 6.91 -2.30 3.05
CA TYR A 34 6.02 -1.28 2.49
C TYR A 34 6.76 0.04 2.20
N ASP A 35 7.60 0.50 3.12
CA ASP A 35 8.38 1.73 2.96
C ASP A 35 9.34 1.67 1.78
N GLU A 36 9.96 0.51 1.53
CA GLU A 36 10.86 0.30 0.38
C GLU A 36 10.09 0.29 -0.94
N VAL A 37 8.93 -0.36 -1.01
CA VAL A 37 8.13 -0.45 -2.25
C VAL A 37 7.32 0.82 -2.54
N LEU A 38 7.02 1.63 -1.53
CA LEU A 38 6.12 2.78 -1.61
C LEU A 38 6.38 3.75 -2.77
N PRO A 39 7.64 4.12 -3.10
CA PRO A 39 7.90 5.02 -4.22
C PRO A 39 7.35 4.49 -5.55
N LEU A 40 7.49 3.19 -5.80
CA LEU A 40 6.96 2.56 -6.99
C LEU A 40 5.43 2.44 -6.94
N LEU A 41 4.86 2.11 -5.79
CA LEU A 41 3.41 2.03 -5.63
C LEU A 41 2.74 3.36 -5.98
N ILE A 42 3.27 4.47 -5.46
CA ILE A 42 2.77 5.83 -5.75
C ILE A 42 2.91 6.17 -7.23
N ALA A 43 4.07 5.86 -7.84
CA ALA A 43 4.31 6.16 -9.25
C ALA A 43 3.38 5.36 -10.17
N ALA A 44 3.03 4.13 -9.79
CA ALA A 44 2.17 3.24 -10.56
C ALA A 44 0.67 3.40 -10.27
N GLU A 45 0.26 4.18 -9.26
CA GLU A 45 -1.16 4.49 -8.97
C GLU A 45 -1.99 4.93 -10.21
N PRO A 46 -1.45 5.70 -11.17
CA PRO A 46 -2.19 6.12 -12.36
C PRO A 46 -2.51 4.99 -13.33
N LEU A 47 -1.83 3.83 -13.24
CA LEU A 47 -2.15 2.65 -14.07
C LEU A 47 -3.56 2.10 -13.76
N ILE A 48 -4.05 2.35 -12.54
CA ILE A 48 -5.39 1.92 -12.11
C ILE A 48 -6.32 3.13 -12.14
N GLU A 49 -7.16 3.25 -13.18
CA GLU A 49 -8.11 4.36 -13.30
C GLU A 49 -9.37 4.16 -12.45
N ASP A 50 -9.89 2.92 -12.41
CA ASP A 50 -11.07 2.52 -11.66
C ASP A 50 -10.73 1.37 -10.70
N ILE A 51 -11.28 1.43 -9.48
CA ILE A 51 -11.10 0.37 -8.48
C ILE A 51 -12.14 -0.75 -8.57
N GLU A 52 -13.17 -0.61 -9.41
CA GLU A 52 -14.17 -1.67 -9.66
C GLU A 52 -13.71 -2.70 -10.72
N ASP A 53 -12.69 -2.37 -11.52
CA ASP A 53 -12.13 -3.21 -12.59
C ASP A 53 -10.60 -3.08 -12.60
N ILE A 54 -9.96 -3.70 -11.61
CA ILE A 54 -8.51 -3.55 -11.39
C ILE A 54 -7.76 -4.68 -12.10
N GLU A 55 -7.11 -4.32 -13.21
CA GLU A 55 -6.13 -5.14 -13.91
C GLU A 55 -4.88 -4.29 -14.10
N VAL A 56 -3.72 -4.80 -13.65
CA VAL A 56 -2.43 -4.13 -13.81
C VAL A 56 -1.37 -5.16 -14.13
N ASP A 57 -0.70 -4.97 -15.27
CA ASP A 57 0.34 -5.86 -15.74
C ASP A 57 1.68 -5.56 -15.07
N PHE A 58 2.45 -6.61 -14.80
CA PHE A 58 3.78 -6.47 -14.20
C PHE A 58 4.72 -5.64 -15.06
N ASP A 59 4.73 -5.87 -16.38
CA ASP A 59 5.61 -5.16 -17.31
C ASP A 59 5.33 -3.65 -17.34
N ASP A 60 4.06 -3.25 -17.20
CA ASP A 60 3.67 -1.83 -17.11
C ASP A 60 4.17 -1.18 -15.81
N ILE A 61 4.14 -1.90 -14.69
CA ILE A 61 4.70 -1.42 -13.42
C ILE A 61 6.22 -1.21 -13.54
N ILE A 62 6.93 -2.12 -14.21
CA ILE A 62 8.37 -2.00 -14.45
C ILE A 62 8.68 -0.82 -15.37
N ALA A 63 7.89 -0.62 -16.44
CA ALA A 63 8.04 0.55 -17.30
C ALA A 63 7.88 1.87 -16.52
N VAL A 64 6.92 1.94 -15.60
CA VAL A 64 6.77 3.11 -14.70
C VAL A 64 8.01 3.32 -13.84
N ALA A 65 8.62 2.27 -13.31
CA ALA A 65 9.86 2.39 -12.53
C ALA A 65 11.01 2.96 -13.38
N GLU A 66 11.18 2.48 -14.61
CA GLU A 66 12.19 2.97 -15.53
C GLU A 66 11.97 4.45 -15.88
N GLU A 67 10.74 4.84 -16.23
CA GLU A 67 10.38 6.21 -16.56
C GLU A 67 10.61 7.19 -15.41
N ASN A 68 10.44 6.72 -14.16
CA ASN A 68 10.60 7.52 -12.95
C ASN A 68 11.97 7.37 -12.29
N GLU A 69 12.92 6.69 -12.92
CA GLU A 69 14.27 6.43 -12.39
C GLU A 69 14.26 5.75 -11.00
N ILE A 70 13.29 4.87 -10.75
CA ILE A 70 13.14 4.11 -9.51
C ILE A 70 13.97 2.81 -9.60
N GLU A 71 14.86 2.60 -8.64
CA GLU A 71 15.68 1.38 -8.57
C GLU A 71 14.82 0.17 -8.18
N ILE A 72 14.69 -0.82 -9.08
CA ILE A 72 13.87 -2.02 -8.88
C ILE A 72 14.52 -3.05 -7.95
N GLU A 73 15.86 -3.19 -7.98
CA GLU A 73 16.51 -4.28 -7.23
C GLU A 73 16.26 -4.21 -5.72
N PRO A 74 16.34 -3.04 -5.04
CA PRO A 74 16.01 -2.95 -3.61
C PRO A 74 14.56 -3.36 -3.29
N ILE A 75 13.61 -2.98 -4.14
CA ILE A 75 12.18 -3.33 -4.01
C ILE A 75 12.01 -4.85 -4.14
N ARG A 76 12.63 -5.43 -5.16
CA ARG A 76 12.62 -6.88 -5.40
C ARG A 76 13.25 -7.63 -4.24
N GLU A 77 14.41 -7.19 -3.74
CA GLU A 77 15.07 -7.79 -2.58
C GLU A 77 14.21 -7.71 -1.31
N ALA A 78 13.54 -6.57 -1.06
CA ALA A 78 12.64 -6.42 0.08
C ALA A 78 11.47 -7.42 0.03
N ILE A 79 10.82 -7.56 -1.13
CA ILE A 79 9.74 -8.55 -1.31
C ILE A 79 10.26 -9.98 -1.13
N LEU A 80 11.41 -10.31 -1.71
CA LEU A 80 11.98 -11.66 -1.63
C LEU A 80 12.56 -12.00 -0.26
N SER A 81 12.84 -11.01 0.59
CA SER A 81 13.36 -11.23 1.94
C SER A 81 12.36 -11.96 2.83
N ASP A 82 11.07 -11.66 2.70
CA ASP A 82 9.96 -12.34 3.36
C ASP A 82 8.65 -12.14 2.56
N PRO A 83 8.39 -12.99 1.55
CA PRO A 83 7.17 -12.89 0.74
C PRO A 83 5.88 -13.02 1.54
N TYR A 84 5.92 -13.76 2.66
CA TYR A 84 4.77 -13.89 3.54
C TYR A 84 4.43 -12.56 4.22
N MET A 85 5.44 -11.80 4.69
CA MET A 85 5.22 -10.45 5.19
C MET A 85 4.80 -9.46 4.10
N ALA A 86 5.31 -9.59 2.88
CA ALA A 86 4.85 -8.78 1.75
C ALA A 86 3.35 -9.02 1.44
N ARG A 87 2.90 -10.27 1.41
CA ARG A 87 1.47 -10.63 1.25
C ARG A 87 0.63 -10.18 2.44
N TRP A 88 1.18 -10.24 3.65
CA TRP A 88 0.54 -9.71 4.84
C TRP A 88 0.32 -8.19 4.73
N THR A 89 1.30 -7.44 4.19
CA THR A 89 1.16 -6.01 3.88
C THR A 89 0.01 -5.75 2.90
N VAL A 90 -0.09 -6.54 1.81
CA VAL A 90 -1.24 -6.48 0.88
C VAL A 90 -2.56 -6.64 1.63
N THR A 91 -2.64 -7.64 2.52
CA THR A 91 -3.85 -7.88 3.34
C THR A 91 -4.19 -6.67 4.21
N LYS A 92 -3.20 -6.04 4.84
CA LYS A 92 -3.43 -4.84 5.68
C LYS A 92 -3.87 -3.63 4.87
N LEU A 93 -3.33 -3.43 3.67
CA LEU A 93 -3.77 -2.38 2.76
C LEU A 93 -5.23 -2.57 2.34
N LYS A 94 -5.63 -3.81 2.00
CA LYS A 94 -7.03 -4.16 1.68
C LYS A 94 -7.97 -3.88 2.87
N VAL A 95 -7.61 -4.31 4.08
CA VAL A 95 -8.40 -4.01 5.30
C VAL A 95 -8.50 -2.50 5.54
N TYR A 96 -7.39 -1.77 5.46
CA TYR A 96 -7.40 -0.30 5.61
C TYR A 96 -8.27 0.39 4.56
N SER A 97 -8.28 -0.11 3.33
CA SER A 97 -9.16 0.37 2.27
C SER A 97 -10.64 0.19 2.64
N GLU A 98 -11.02 -1.04 3.01
CA GLU A 98 -12.39 -1.37 3.40
C GLU A 98 -12.88 -0.49 4.57
N ASP A 99 -12.05 -0.32 5.59
CA ASP A 99 -12.36 0.52 6.75
C ASP A 99 -12.58 1.98 6.33
N ASN A 100 -11.71 2.54 5.50
CA ASN A 100 -11.85 3.92 5.03
C ASN A 100 -13.08 4.11 4.13
N LEU A 101 -13.31 3.23 3.16
CA LEU A 101 -14.49 3.27 2.31
C LEU A 101 -15.78 3.07 3.13
N GLY A 102 -15.73 2.27 4.20
CA GLY A 102 -16.79 2.12 5.19
C GLY A 102 -17.06 3.42 5.95
N LEU A 103 -16.02 4.06 6.48
CA LEU A 103 -16.11 5.36 7.16
C LEU A 103 -16.66 6.45 6.25
N ALA A 104 -16.28 6.47 4.97
CA ALA A 104 -16.79 7.42 3.98
C ALA A 104 -18.32 7.34 3.80
N LYS A 105 -18.93 6.15 3.92
CA LYS A 105 -20.39 5.98 3.85
C LYS A 105 -21.09 6.64 5.04
N GLY A 106 -20.45 6.68 6.21
CA GLY A 106 -20.97 7.29 7.44
C GLY A 106 -20.61 8.77 7.63
N ALA A 107 -19.66 9.30 6.86
CA ALA A 107 -19.18 10.67 7.00
C ALA A 107 -20.23 11.70 6.55
N LYS A 108 -20.59 12.61 7.46
CA LYS A 108 -21.55 13.71 7.19
C LYS A 108 -20.91 14.91 6.52
N GLU A 109 -19.62 15.13 6.78
CA GLU A 109 -18.87 16.24 6.21
C GLU A 109 -18.31 15.86 4.84
N PRO A 110 -18.57 16.65 3.77
CA PRO A 110 -18.11 16.32 2.42
C PRO A 110 -16.58 16.17 2.32
N GLU A 111 -15.83 17.01 3.03
CA GLU A 111 -14.36 16.97 3.03
C GLU A 111 -13.84 15.68 3.67
N LEU A 112 -14.38 15.30 4.83
CA LEU A 112 -14.03 14.05 5.52
C LEU A 112 -14.42 12.83 4.68
N LYS A 113 -15.60 12.86 4.06
CA LYS A 113 -16.04 11.81 3.12
C LYS A 113 -15.05 11.66 1.97
N SER A 114 -14.66 12.77 1.34
CA SER A 114 -13.70 12.75 0.24
C SER A 114 -12.32 12.25 0.67
N ALA A 115 -11.86 12.62 1.87
CA ALA A 115 -10.58 12.18 2.41
C ALA A 115 -10.56 10.65 2.62
N HIS A 116 -11.62 10.08 3.21
CA HIS A 116 -11.75 8.64 3.37
C HIS A 116 -11.86 7.89 2.05
N ILE A 117 -12.63 8.42 1.07
CA ILE A 117 -12.68 7.82 -0.28
C ILE A 117 -11.28 7.79 -0.89
N LYS A 118 -10.56 8.92 -0.83
CA LYS A 118 -9.22 9.04 -1.37
C LYS A 118 -8.26 8.04 -0.72
N ALA A 119 -8.17 8.04 0.61
CA ALA A 119 -7.28 7.14 1.36
C ALA A 119 -7.60 5.65 1.10
N GLY A 120 -8.89 5.30 1.04
CA GLY A 120 -9.30 3.93 0.74
C GLY A 120 -8.96 3.51 -0.69
N THR A 121 -9.14 4.41 -1.66
CA THR A 121 -8.82 4.17 -3.07
C THR A 121 -7.31 4.00 -3.27
N GLU A 122 -6.49 4.90 -2.72
CA GLU A 122 -5.02 4.82 -2.78
C GLU A 122 -4.50 3.51 -2.19
N ALA A 123 -4.97 3.13 -1.00
CA ALA A 123 -4.56 1.89 -0.36
C ALA A 123 -4.92 0.64 -1.17
N LEU A 124 -6.09 0.63 -1.83
CA LEU A 124 -6.49 -0.48 -2.68
C LEU A 124 -5.60 -0.59 -3.91
N LYS A 125 -5.32 0.53 -4.58
CA LYS A 125 -4.38 0.56 -5.73
C LYS A 125 -3.01 0.03 -5.34
N HIS A 126 -2.47 0.51 -4.22
CA HIS A 126 -1.21 0.02 -3.67
C HIS A 126 -1.22 -1.49 -3.42
N ALA A 127 -2.31 -2.01 -2.85
CA ALA A 127 -2.46 -3.43 -2.60
C ALA A 127 -2.38 -4.24 -3.89
N HIS A 128 -3.07 -3.81 -4.95
CA HIS A 128 -3.06 -4.51 -6.24
C HIS A 128 -1.71 -4.46 -6.94
N ILE A 129 -1.07 -3.29 -6.98
CA ILE A 129 0.27 -3.15 -7.56
C ILE A 129 1.28 -4.04 -6.82
N LEU A 130 1.24 -4.02 -5.48
CA LEU A 130 2.12 -4.86 -4.67
C LEU A 130 1.83 -6.36 -4.85
N GLU A 131 0.55 -6.74 -4.94
CA GLU A 131 0.15 -8.13 -5.23
C GLU A 131 0.70 -8.61 -6.57
N THR A 132 0.59 -7.81 -7.64
CA THR A 132 1.18 -8.11 -8.95
C THR A 132 2.70 -8.29 -8.90
N LEU A 133 3.41 -7.42 -8.15
CA LEU A 133 4.86 -7.55 -7.95
C LEU A 133 5.22 -8.85 -7.21
N ILE A 134 4.49 -9.17 -6.14
CA ILE A 134 4.71 -10.38 -5.35
C ILE A 134 4.44 -11.63 -6.19
N ASP A 135 3.33 -11.69 -6.92
CA ASP A 135 2.97 -12.87 -7.73
C ASP A 135 3.97 -13.11 -8.86
N SER A 136 4.59 -12.05 -9.37
CA SER A 136 5.62 -12.13 -10.42
C SER A 136 6.99 -12.58 -9.88
N TRP A 137 7.37 -12.14 -8.67
CA TRP A 137 8.71 -12.41 -8.12
C TRP A 137 8.76 -13.58 -7.13
N ALA A 138 7.70 -13.79 -6.37
CA ALA A 138 7.54 -14.83 -5.35
C ALA A 138 6.19 -15.56 -5.54
N PRO A 139 6.00 -16.26 -6.67
CA PRO A 139 4.81 -17.07 -6.89
C PRO A 139 4.70 -18.14 -5.80
N GLU A 140 3.49 -18.40 -5.32
CA GLU A 140 3.26 -19.53 -4.40
C GLU A 140 3.53 -20.85 -5.13
N GLU A 141 4.30 -21.76 -4.53
CA GLU A 141 4.43 -23.13 -5.03
C GLU A 141 3.11 -23.86 -4.78
N GLU A 142 2.48 -24.40 -5.85
CA GLU A 142 1.24 -25.20 -5.80
C GLU A 142 1.33 -26.46 -4.92
#